data_AF-A0A7C1C6Z4-F1
#
_entry.id   AF-A0A7C1C6Z4-F1
#
_cell.length_a   1.000
_cell.length_b   1.000
_cell.length_c   1.000
_cell.angle_alpha   90.00
_cell.angle_beta   90.00
_cell.angle_gamma   90.00
#
_symmetry.space_group_name_H-M   'P 1'
#
loop_
_entity.id
_entity.type
_entity.pdbx_description
1 polymer ?
#
loop_
_entity_poly.entity_id
_entity_poly.type
_entity_poly.pdbx_seq_one_letter_code
_entity_poly.pdbx_strand_id
1 'polypeptide(L)' 'MNNHLLALKDLSGEQLRSLIDRAIVLKAETARKIRHQQLAGRRVSLLFNKPSTRTRVSFEAAMYGLGGQVIFMSSKES' A
#
# COMPACT_ATOMS: atom_id res chain seq x y z
N MET A 1 -8.82 -17.89 2.28
CA MET A 1 -9.74 -16.74 2.15
C MET A 1 -8.99 -15.64 1.43
N ASN A 2 -9.54 -15.14 0.33
CA ASN A 2 -8.93 -14.07 -0.47
C ASN A 2 -9.49 -12.71 -0.02
N ASN A 3 -8.75 -11.98 0.82
CA ASN A 3 -9.13 -10.63 1.26
C ASN A 3 -8.67 -9.59 0.24
N HIS A 4 -9.56 -9.24 -0.69
CA HIS A 4 -9.34 -8.18 -1.68
C HIS A 4 -10.08 -6.90 -1.28
N LEU A 5 -9.48 -5.73 -1.56
CA LEU A 5 -10.14 -4.43 -1.45
C LEU A 5 -10.56 -3.96 -2.85
N LEU A 6 -11.76 -4.35 -3.28
CA LEU A 6 -12.31 -3.99 -4.59
C LEU A 6 -13.24 -2.79 -4.49
N ALA A 7 -14.08 -2.73 -3.47
CA ALA A 7 -14.93 -1.58 -3.17
C ALA A 7 -15.04 -1.32 -1.65
N LEU A 8 -15.28 -0.06 -1.26
CA LEU A 8 -15.45 0.31 0.16
C LEU A 8 -16.65 -0.38 0.81
N LYS A 9 -17.70 -0.70 0.03
CA LYS A 9 -18.90 -1.41 0.51
C LYS A 9 -18.60 -2.85 0.97
N ASP A 10 -17.45 -3.40 0.57
CA ASP A 10 -17.02 -4.75 0.95
C ASP A 10 -16.37 -4.75 2.35
N LEU A 11 -16.16 -3.57 2.95
CA LEU A 11 -15.65 -3.40 4.31
C LEU A 11 -16.80 -3.09 5.27
N SER A 12 -16.82 -3.80 6.40
CA SER A 12 -17.62 -3.39 7.55
C SER A 12 -17.08 -2.07 8.14
N GLY A 13 -17.92 -1.36 8.89
CA GLY A 13 -17.53 -0.13 9.58
C GLY A 13 -16.37 -0.33 10.57
N GLU A 14 -16.27 -1.51 11.18
CA GLU A 14 -15.17 -1.87 12.07
C GLU A 14 -13.85 -2.09 11.32
N GLN A 15 -13.88 -2.82 10.21
CA GLN A 15 -12.70 -3.02 9.35
C GLN A 15 -12.17 -1.69 8.81
N LEU A 16 -13.07 -0.80 8.38
CA LEU A 16 -12.68 0.52 7.89
C LEU A 16 -12.01 1.36 8.99
N ARG A 17 -12.57 1.36 10.21
CA ARG A 17 -11.96 2.05 11.36
C ARG A 17 -10.58 1.48 11.68
N SER A 18 -10.44 0.15 11.72
CA SER A 18 -9.16 -0.51 11.98
C SER A 18 -8.09 -0.14 10.95
N LEU A 19 -8.45 -0.03 9.66
CA LEU A 19 -7.52 0.43 8.61
C LEU A 19 -7.07 1.88 8.85
N ILE A 20 -7.98 2.77 9.23
CA ILE A 20 -7.67 4.17 9.53
C ILE A 20 -6.77 4.27 10.77
N ASP A 21 -7.09 3.55 11.84
CA ASP A 21 -6.29 3.54 13.07
C ASP A 21 -4.87 3.05 12.79
N ARG A 22 -4.73 2.00 11.97
CA ARG A 22 -3.41 1.50 11.57
C ARG A 22 -2.64 2.54 10.75
N ALA A 23 -3.30 3.28 9.86
CA ALA A 23 -2.66 4.34 9.08
C ALA A 23 -2.17 5.49 9.99
N ILE A 24 -2.94 5.87 11.02
CA ILE A 24 -2.54 6.88 12.02
C ILE A 24 -1.29 6.43 12.77
N VAL A 25 -1.24 5.18 13.22
CA VAL A 25 -0.07 4.61 13.90
C VAL A 25 1.16 4.66 13.00
N LEU A 26 1.07 4.13 11.77
CA LEU A 26 2.19 4.12 10.82
C LEU A 26 2.71 5.54 10.52
N LYS A 27 1.81 6.52 10.43
CA LYS A 27 2.19 7.93 10.23
C LYS A 27 2.98 8.47 11.42
N ALA A 28 2.55 8.17 12.65
CA ALA A 28 3.26 8.59 13.86
C ALA A 28 4.63 7.90 13.99
N GLU A 29 4.72 6.61 13.65
CA GLU A 29 5.98 5.85 13.64
C GLU A 29 6.97 6.39 12.61
N THR A 30 6.47 6.72 11.41
CA THR A 30 7.27 7.37 10.35
C THR A 30 7.82 8.72 10.82
N ALA A 31 7.00 9.55 11.48
CA ALA A 31 7.44 10.83 12.02
C ALA A 31 8.55 10.69 13.08
N ARG A 32 8.54 9.59 13.83
CA ARG A 32 9.57 9.22 14.80
C ARG A 32 10.78 8.51 14.17
N LYS A 33 10.83 8.40 12.84
CA LYS A 33 11.88 7.71 12.07
C LYS A 33 12.06 6.23 12.43
N ILE A 34 10.98 5.58 12.88
CA ILE A 34 10.98 4.13 13.16
C ILE A 34 11.09 3.39 11.83
N ARG A 35 12.02 2.45 11.74
CA ARG A 35 12.20 1.61 10.55
C ARG A 35 11.33 0.36 10.65
N HIS A 36 10.58 0.07 9.59
CA HIS A 36 9.77 -1.13 9.47
C HIS A 36 10.39 -2.12 8.50
N GLN A 37 10.24 -3.42 8.79
CA GLN A 37 10.70 -4.53 7.94
C GLN A 37 9.58 -5.57 7.73
N GLN A 38 8.33 -5.21 8.03
CA GLN A 38 7.18 -6.13 8.00
C GLN A 38 6.93 -6.71 6.60
N LEU A 39 7.35 -6.01 5.54
CA LEU A 39 7.25 -6.44 4.16
C LEU A 39 8.60 -6.80 3.54
N ALA A 40 9.65 -7.01 4.35
CA ALA A 40 10.96 -7.44 3.86
C ALA A 40 10.83 -8.72 3.01
N GLY A 41 11.44 -8.69 1.82
CA GLY A 41 11.38 -9.79 0.85
C GLY A 41 10.03 -9.95 0.12
N ARG A 42 9.02 -9.12 0.42
CA ARG A 42 7.73 -9.10 -0.28
C ARG A 42 7.75 -8.12 -1.44
N ARG A 43 7.04 -8.48 -2.52
CA ARG A 43 6.92 -7.69 -3.75
C ARG A 43 5.44 -7.44 -4.06
N VAL A 44 5.13 -6.24 -4.55
CA VAL A 44 3.83 -5.89 -5.12
C VAL A 44 4.01 -5.44 -6.56
N SER A 45 3.17 -5.93 -7.45
CA SER A 45 3.10 -5.44 -8.82
C SER A 45 2.00 -4.38 -8.96
N LEU A 46 2.35 -3.20 -9.48
CA LEU A 46 1.41 -2.13 -9.79
C LEU A 46 1.08 -2.16 -11.28
N LEU A 47 -0.13 -2.63 -11.62
CA LEU A 47 -0.62 -2.69 -13.00
C LEU A 47 -1.59 -1.54 -13.26
N PHE A 48 -1.17 -0.54 -14.04
CA PHE A 48 -1.98 0.65 -14.33
C PHE A 48 -2.33 0.75 -15.81
N ASN A 49 -3.63 0.70 -16.13
CA ASN A 49 -4.13 0.96 -17.48
C ASN A 49 -4.08 2.44 -17.87
N LYS A 50 -4.11 3.34 -16.87
CA LYS A 50 -3.97 4.79 -17.04
C LYS A 50 -2.90 5.29 -16.08
N PRO A 51 -1.98 6.16 -16.55
CA PRO A 51 -0.91 6.66 -15.68
C PRO A 51 -1.50 7.42 -14.47
N SER A 52 -0.94 7.18 -13.29
CA SER A 52 -1.36 7.83 -12.05
C SER A 52 -0.16 8.10 -11.14
N THR A 53 0.31 9.35 -11.13
CA THR A 53 1.51 9.74 -10.37
C THR A 53 1.32 9.58 -8.87
N ARG A 54 0.22 10.11 -8.32
CA ARG A 54 -0.04 10.08 -6.87
C ARG A 54 -0.14 8.65 -6.36
N THR A 55 -0.88 7.81 -7.08
CA THR A 55 -1.09 6.41 -6.69
C THR A 55 0.21 5.63 -6.78
N ARG A 56 0.97 5.75 -7.88
CA ARG A 56 2.26 5.06 -8.03
C ARG A 56 3.21 5.43 -6.88
N VAL A 57 3.43 6.73 -6.69
CA VAL A 57 4.38 7.24 -5.69
C VAL A 57 3.95 6.84 -4.27
N SER A 58 2.65 6.88 -3.96
CA SER A 58 2.18 6.50 -2.62
C SER A 58 2.39 5.01 -2.33
N PHE A 59 2.15 4.13 -3.31
CA PHE A 59 2.36 2.69 -3.15
C PHE A 59 3.85 2.35 -3.06
N GLU A 60 4.70 2.99 -3.87
CA GLU A 60 6.16 2.87 -3.77
C GLU A 60 6.67 3.30 -2.40
N ALA A 61 6.28 4.50 -1.93
CA ALA A 61 6.69 5.01 -0.63
C ALA A 61 6.24 4.09 0.53
N ALA A 62 5.01 3.57 0.48
CA ALA A 62 4.50 2.66 1.49
C ALA A 62 5.26 1.32 1.49
N MET A 63 5.48 0.71 0.32
CA MET A 63 6.22 -0.56 0.23
C MET A 63 7.66 -0.40 0.69
N TYR A 64 8.37 0.63 0.21
CA TYR A 64 9.75 0.87 0.62
C TYR A 64 9.87 1.22 2.11
N GLY A 65 8.94 2.02 2.65
CA GLY A 65 8.89 2.36 4.07
C GLY A 65 8.71 1.14 4.98
N LEU A 66 8.12 0.07 4.48
CA LEU A 66 7.89 -1.20 5.18
C LEU A 66 8.91 -2.30 4.85
N GLY A 67 9.95 -1.99 4.05
CA GLY A 67 11.00 -2.91 3.63
C GLY A 67 10.66 -3.79 2.42
N GLY A 68 9.51 -3.56 1.79
CA GLY A 68 9.07 -4.27 0.59
C GLY A 68 9.58 -3.65 -0.71
N GLN A 69 9.23 -4.28 -1.82
CA GLN A 69 9.64 -3.88 -3.17
C GLN A 69 8.42 -3.72 -4.10
N VAL A 70 8.55 -2.88 -5.12
CA VAL A 70 7.51 -2.63 -6.13
C VAL A 70 8.00 -3.01 -7.52
N ILE A 71 7.14 -3.66 -8.30
CA ILE A 71 7.30 -3.87 -9.73
C ILE A 71 6.23 -3.04 -10.43
N PHE A 72 6.62 -2.05 -11.23
CA PHE A 72 5.67 -1.24 -11.97
C PHE A 72 5.46 -1.82 -13.38
N MET A 73 4.19 -2.04 -13.76
CA MET A 73 3.80 -2.53 -15.07
C MET A 73 2.86 -1.53 -15.73
N SER A 74 3.31 -1.02 -16.87
CA SER A 74 2.58 -0.08 -17.72
C SER A 74 1.96 -0.85 -18.88
N SER A 75 0.67 -0.63 -19.15
CA SER A 75 -0.04 -1.20 -20.29
C SER A 75 0.51 -0.78 -21.66
N LYS A 76 1.47 0.15 -21.71
CA LYS A 76 2.21 0.49 -22.94
C LYS A 76 3.42 -0.42 -23.21
N GLU A 77 3.77 -1.33 -22.31
CA GLU A 77 4.96 -2.19 -22.39
C GLU A 77 4.62 -3.69 -22.23
N SER A 78 3.39 -4.09 -22.54
CA SER A 78 2.96 -5.50 -22.58
C SER A 78 2.25 -5.82 -23.89
#